data_AF-A0A0J1IIG6-F1
#
_entry.id   AF-A0A0J1IIG6-F1
#
_cell.length_a   1.000
_cell.length_b   1.000
_cell.length_c   1.000
_cell.angle_alpha   90.00
_cell.angle_beta   90.00
_cell.angle_gamma   90.00
#
_symmetry.space_group_name_H-M   'P 1'
#
loop_
_entity.id
_entity.type
_entity.pdbx_description
1 polymer ?
#
loop_
_entity_poly.entity_id
_entity_poly.type
_entity_poly.pdbx_seq_one_letter_code
_entity_poly.pdbx_strand_id
1 'polypeptide(L)'
;MILPVISALGGAYLGGFFTRRVQNDSLRFTIEREEFKERKNEINETLLIYNKLLEIDGSHLMITHIGGSQIEFEINTYLEKIRPHIYEKFHLIHKDVAELIKEIDKAIQYCNFNEEITWAEHEGIAKNYYKLIEKVEQHIENYRNRN
;
A
#
# COMPACT_ATOMS: atom_id res chain seq x y z
N MET A 1 8.13 68.90 -2.43
CA MET A 1 8.66 67.71 -1.72
C MET A 1 7.64 66.55 -1.57
N ILE A 2 6.48 66.58 -2.26
CA ILE A 2 5.39 65.60 -2.04
C ILE A 2 5.45 64.44 -3.06
N LEU A 3 5.92 64.70 -4.29
CA LEU A 3 6.06 63.69 -5.35
C LEU A 3 6.92 62.45 -4.97
N PRO A 4 8.10 62.59 -4.31
CA PRO A 4 8.98 61.44 -4.01
C PRO A 4 8.39 60.47 -2.99
N VAL A 5 7.56 60.98 -2.08
CA VAL A 5 6.95 60.20 -0.99
C VAL A 5 5.76 59.41 -1.52
N ILE A 6 4.94 60.00 -2.41
CA ILE A 6 3.82 59.32 -3.07
C ILE A 6 4.33 58.21 -4.00
N SER A 7 5.43 58.44 -4.74
CA SER A 7 6.02 57.41 -5.59
C SER A 7 6.68 56.27 -4.79
N ALA A 8 7.31 56.57 -3.65
CA ALA A 8 7.85 55.54 -2.75
C ALA A 8 6.74 54.69 -2.10
N LEU A 9 5.65 55.30 -1.65
CA LEU A 9 4.50 54.58 -1.07
C LEU A 9 3.75 53.74 -2.12
N GLY A 10 3.58 54.26 -3.34
CA GLY A 10 2.99 53.52 -4.46
C GLY A 10 3.83 52.32 -4.89
N GLY A 11 5.16 52.47 -4.94
CA GLY A 11 6.10 51.39 -5.23
C GLY A 11 6.10 50.30 -4.15
N ALA A 12 6.06 50.68 -2.86
CA ALA A 12 6.01 49.73 -1.75
C ALA A 12 4.69 48.93 -1.72
N TYR A 13 3.56 49.58 -2.01
CA TYR A 13 2.25 48.92 -2.06
C TYR A 13 2.16 47.92 -3.22
N LEU A 14 2.57 48.33 -4.42
CA LEU A 14 2.59 47.45 -5.60
C LEU A 14 3.59 46.30 -5.40
N GLY A 15 4.80 46.60 -4.93
CA GLY A 15 5.82 45.60 -4.60
C GLY A 15 5.29 44.56 -3.61
N GLY A 16 4.68 45.00 -2.50
CA GLY A 16 4.09 44.10 -1.51
C GLY A 16 2.97 43.22 -2.05
N PHE A 17 2.11 43.75 -2.94
CA PHE A 17 1.05 42.98 -3.59
C PHE A 17 1.61 41.92 -4.54
N PHE A 18 2.56 42.29 -5.41
CA PHE A 18 3.22 41.35 -6.33
C PHE A 18 4.02 40.28 -5.57
N THR A 19 4.77 40.68 -4.54
CA THR A 19 5.54 39.75 -3.70
C THR A 19 4.62 38.74 -3.00
N ARG A 20 3.49 39.17 -2.43
CA ARG A 20 2.51 38.23 -1.82
C ARG A 20 1.94 37.24 -2.82
N ARG A 21 1.64 37.68 -4.04
CA ARG A 21 1.10 36.81 -5.09
C ARG A 21 2.13 35.75 -5.52
N VAL A 22 3.36 36.18 -5.80
CA VAL A 22 4.46 35.28 -6.19
C VAL A 22 4.79 34.29 -5.07
N GLN A 23 4.79 34.74 -3.80
CA GLN A 23 4.99 33.85 -2.66
C GLN A 23 3.89 32.81 -2.54
N ASN A 24 2.61 33.20 -2.65
CA ASN A 24 1.49 32.27 -2.62
C ASN A 24 1.54 31.25 -3.76
N ASP A 25 1.88 31.68 -4.97
CA ASP A 25 2.00 30.79 -6.13
C ASP A 25 3.18 29.81 -5.94
N SER A 26 4.31 30.27 -5.40
CA SER A 26 5.46 29.40 -5.08
C SER A 26 5.17 28.38 -3.97
N LEU A 27 4.39 28.78 -2.95
CA LEU A 27 3.96 27.90 -1.87
C LEU A 27 3.02 26.82 -2.40
N ARG A 28 2.03 27.20 -3.21
CA ARG A 28 1.12 26.25 -3.87
C ARG A 28 1.88 25.22 -4.71
N PHE A 29 2.79 25.68 -5.57
CA PHE A 29 3.61 24.79 -6.37
C PHE A 29 4.47 23.85 -5.50
N THR A 30 4.97 24.33 -4.37
CA THR A 30 5.75 23.51 -3.43
C THR A 30 4.89 22.43 -2.79
N ILE A 31 3.69 22.78 -2.31
CA ILE A 31 2.71 21.84 -1.75
C ILE A 31 2.34 20.79 -2.79
N GLU A 32 1.97 21.19 -4.00
CA GLU A 32 1.60 20.26 -5.08
C GLU A 32 2.74 19.28 -5.41
N ARG A 33 3.98 19.78 -5.40
CA ARG A 33 5.17 18.96 -5.65
C ARG A 33 5.45 18.00 -4.50
N GLU A 34 5.26 18.44 -3.25
CA GLU A 34 5.41 17.59 -2.06
C GLU A 34 4.36 16.49 -2.05
N GLU A 35 3.09 16.82 -2.25
CA GLU A 35 2.02 15.84 -2.37
C GLU A 35 2.27 14.82 -3.50
N PHE A 36 2.78 15.29 -4.66
CA PHE A 36 3.14 14.38 -5.75
C PHE A 36 4.25 13.41 -5.35
N LYS A 37 5.27 13.90 -4.64
CA LYS A 37 6.36 13.06 -4.12
C LYS A 37 5.84 12.07 -3.09
N GLU A 38 4.96 12.49 -2.18
CA GLU A 38 4.34 11.63 -1.18
C GLU A 38 3.53 10.52 -1.84
N ARG A 39 2.64 10.85 -2.77
CA ARG A 39 1.88 9.85 -3.55
C ARG A 39 2.79 8.85 -4.27
N LYS A 40 3.88 9.34 -4.88
CA LYS A 40 4.86 8.47 -5.54
C LYS A 40 5.59 7.57 -4.52
N ASN A 41 5.89 8.10 -3.35
CA ASN A 41 6.51 7.33 -2.28
C ASN A 41 5.57 6.24 -1.76
N GLU A 42 4.30 6.56 -1.50
CA GLU A 42 3.28 5.58 -1.10
C GLU A 42 3.17 4.44 -2.11
N ILE A 43 3.08 4.75 -3.41
CA ILE A 43 3.04 3.73 -4.47
C ILE A 43 4.30 2.85 -4.45
N ASN A 44 5.49 3.45 -4.33
CA ASN A 44 6.74 2.70 -4.26
C ASN A 44 6.77 1.77 -3.03
N GLU A 45 6.30 2.25 -1.88
CA GLU A 45 6.23 1.47 -0.65
C GLU A 45 5.25 0.29 -0.77
N THR A 46 4.07 0.51 -1.37
CA THR A 46 3.13 -0.58 -1.65
C THR A 46 3.75 -1.63 -2.57
N LEU A 47 4.45 -1.21 -3.62
CA LEU A 47 5.13 -2.12 -4.56
C LEU A 47 6.27 -2.90 -3.89
N LEU A 48 7.01 -2.29 -2.96
CA LEU A 48 8.04 -2.97 -2.18
C LEU A 48 7.44 -4.09 -1.32
N ILE A 49 6.31 -3.84 -0.66
CA ILE A 49 5.60 -4.86 0.11
C ILE A 49 5.15 -5.99 -0.81
N TYR A 50 4.52 -5.67 -1.93
CA TYR A 50 4.04 -6.65 -2.90
C TYR A 50 5.16 -7.52 -3.48
N ASN A 51 6.30 -6.91 -3.85
CA ASN A 51 7.47 -7.67 -4.28
C ASN A 51 7.97 -8.61 -3.18
N LYS A 52 7.96 -8.15 -1.92
CA LYS A 52 8.37 -9.00 -0.80
C LYS A 52 7.44 -10.19 -0.60
N LEU A 53 6.13 -10.00 -0.78
CA LEU A 53 5.16 -11.09 -0.75
C LEU A 53 5.44 -12.14 -1.83
N LEU A 54 5.66 -11.71 -3.07
CA LEU A 54 5.98 -12.61 -4.18
C LEU A 54 7.33 -13.31 -3.98
N GLU A 55 8.33 -12.64 -3.41
CA GLU A 55 9.60 -13.26 -3.06
C GLU A 55 9.42 -14.39 -2.04
N ILE A 56 8.62 -14.15 -0.99
CA ILE A 56 8.34 -15.14 0.05
C ILE A 56 7.54 -16.32 -0.53
N ASP A 57 6.52 -16.03 -1.33
CA ASP A 57 5.70 -17.02 -2.03
C ASP A 57 6.54 -17.91 -2.97
N GLY A 58 7.45 -17.31 -3.74
CA GLY A 58 8.36 -18.05 -4.60
C GLY A 58 9.45 -18.83 -3.85
N SER A 59 9.71 -18.49 -2.59
CA SER A 59 10.78 -19.12 -1.78
C SER A 59 10.25 -20.16 -0.78
N HIS A 60 8.96 -20.14 -0.48
CA HIS A 60 8.33 -21.03 0.52
C HIS A 60 7.11 -21.69 -0.09
N LEU A 61 7.02 -23.00 0.06
CA LEU A 61 5.83 -23.72 -0.32
C LEU A 61 4.71 -23.38 0.67
N MET A 62 3.74 -22.58 0.25
CA MET A 62 2.62 -22.15 1.12
C MET A 62 1.50 -23.18 1.20
N ILE A 63 1.43 -24.07 0.21
CA ILE A 63 0.37 -25.06 0.05
C ILE A 63 1.03 -26.39 -0.32
N THR A 64 0.82 -27.39 0.52
CA THR A 64 1.42 -28.72 0.40
C THR A 64 0.33 -29.75 0.07
N HIS A 65 0.60 -30.67 -0.85
CA HIS A 65 -0.28 -31.81 -1.11
C HIS A 65 -0.01 -32.93 -0.10
N ILE A 66 -1.02 -33.31 0.67
CA ILE A 66 -0.93 -34.37 1.68
C ILE A 66 -1.52 -35.72 1.23
N GLY A 67 -2.08 -35.76 0.02
CA GLY A 67 -2.58 -36.99 -0.61
C GLY A 67 -3.90 -36.78 -1.35
N GLY A 68 -4.06 -37.44 -2.49
CA GLY A 68 -5.26 -37.29 -3.32
C GLY A 68 -5.51 -35.84 -3.73
N SER A 69 -6.73 -35.34 -3.47
CA SER A 69 -7.12 -33.94 -3.71
C SER A 69 -6.98 -33.04 -2.47
N GLN A 70 -6.39 -33.55 -1.38
CA GLN A 70 -6.26 -32.80 -0.12
C GLN A 70 -5.00 -31.93 -0.14
N ILE A 71 -5.16 -30.71 0.35
CA ILE A 71 -4.10 -29.73 0.51
C ILE A 71 -4.04 -29.25 1.96
N GLU A 72 -2.84 -28.88 2.37
CA GLU A 72 -2.56 -28.27 3.66
C GLU A 72 -1.96 -26.88 3.41
N PHE A 73 -2.47 -25.89 4.12
CA PHE A 73 -1.94 -24.52 4.08
C PHE A 73 -0.97 -24.30 5.24
N GLU A 74 0.21 -23.77 4.93
CA GLU A 74 1.28 -23.49 5.89
C GLU A 74 0.98 -22.21 6.70
N ILE A 75 0.06 -22.33 7.66
CA ILE A 75 -0.41 -21.21 8.51
C ILE A 75 0.76 -20.55 9.24
N ASN A 76 1.68 -21.32 9.80
CA ASN A 76 2.82 -20.76 10.54
C ASN A 76 3.71 -19.92 9.63
N THR A 77 4.00 -20.42 8.43
CA THR A 77 4.78 -19.66 7.44
C THR A 77 4.07 -18.36 7.05
N TYR A 78 2.74 -18.39 6.88
CA TYR A 78 1.96 -17.18 6.63
C TYR A 78 2.08 -16.17 7.78
N LEU A 79 1.85 -16.62 9.03
CA LEU A 79 1.86 -15.76 10.21
C LEU A 79 3.24 -15.16 10.50
N GLU A 80 4.30 -15.92 10.28
CA GLU A 80 5.68 -15.52 10.59
C GLU A 80 6.34 -14.72 9.47
N LYS A 81 6.06 -15.06 8.20
CA LYS A 81 6.80 -14.48 7.07
C LYS A 81 5.96 -13.52 6.25
N ILE A 82 4.71 -13.82 5.96
CA ILE A 82 3.87 -12.98 5.10
C ILE A 82 3.23 -11.84 5.90
N ARG A 83 2.52 -12.19 6.97
CA ARG A 83 1.68 -11.27 7.74
C ARG A 83 2.45 -10.05 8.28
N PRO A 84 3.67 -10.15 8.83
CA PRO A 84 4.36 -8.99 9.38
C PRO A 84 4.66 -7.91 8.33
N HIS A 85 5.06 -8.28 7.12
CA HIS A 85 5.35 -7.32 6.04
C HIS A 85 4.10 -6.59 5.55
N ILE A 86 2.96 -7.26 5.57
CA ILE A 86 1.67 -6.66 5.21
C ILE A 86 1.25 -5.62 6.26
N TYR A 87 1.35 -5.98 7.53
CA TYR A 87 0.87 -5.13 8.62
C TYR A 87 1.81 -3.97 8.95
N GLU A 88 3.06 -3.99 8.50
CA GLU A 88 4.01 -2.87 8.62
C GLU A 88 3.44 -1.58 8.05
N LYS A 89 2.79 -1.65 6.88
CA LYS A 89 2.12 -0.50 6.24
C LYS A 89 0.76 -0.87 5.68
N PHE A 90 -0.09 -1.46 6.53
CA PHE A 90 -1.42 -1.93 6.12
C PHE A 90 -2.29 -0.84 5.46
N HIS A 91 -2.14 0.41 5.88
CA HIS A 91 -2.89 1.55 5.34
C HIS A 91 -2.59 1.87 3.87
N LEU A 92 -1.46 1.39 3.34
CA LEU A 92 -1.05 1.55 1.93
C LEU A 92 -1.51 0.39 1.03
N ILE A 93 -2.06 -0.67 1.62
CA ILE A 93 -2.48 -1.87 0.89
C ILE A 93 -3.81 -1.61 0.19
N HIS A 94 -3.91 -2.04 -1.06
CA HIS A 94 -5.12 -1.89 -1.85
C HIS A 94 -6.28 -2.63 -1.18
N LYS A 95 -7.48 -2.04 -1.24
CA LYS A 95 -8.65 -2.51 -0.48
C LYS A 95 -8.98 -3.98 -0.74
N ASP A 96 -8.91 -4.42 -1.99
CA ASP A 96 -9.18 -5.80 -2.41
C ASP A 96 -8.16 -6.80 -1.82
N VAL A 97 -6.87 -6.42 -1.81
CA VAL A 97 -5.81 -7.20 -1.16
C VAL A 97 -6.03 -7.23 0.36
N ALA A 98 -6.32 -6.07 0.97
CA ALA A 98 -6.59 -5.93 2.40
C ALA A 98 -7.81 -6.74 2.87
N GLU A 99 -8.85 -6.87 2.05
CA GLU A 99 -10.01 -7.71 2.33
C GLU A 99 -9.64 -9.19 2.39
N LEU A 100 -8.86 -9.69 1.42
CA LEU A 100 -8.38 -11.07 1.40
C LEU A 100 -7.49 -11.40 2.60
N ILE A 101 -6.61 -10.49 3.01
CA ILE A 101 -5.79 -10.63 4.22
C ILE A 101 -6.68 -10.81 5.46
N LYS A 102 -7.70 -9.96 5.60
CA LYS A 102 -8.65 -10.06 6.73
C LYS A 102 -9.45 -11.35 6.71
N GLU A 103 -9.81 -11.86 5.52
CA GLU A 103 -10.49 -13.15 5.39
C GLU A 103 -9.61 -14.32 5.83
N ILE A 104 -8.32 -14.31 5.44
CA ILE A 104 -7.33 -15.31 5.89
C ILE A 104 -7.16 -15.24 7.40
N ASP A 105 -6.91 -14.05 7.96
CA ASP A 105 -6.72 -13.85 9.40
C ASP A 105 -7.95 -14.32 10.21
N LYS A 106 -9.17 -14.04 9.72
CA LYS A 106 -10.41 -14.52 10.35
C LYS A 106 -10.54 -16.04 10.29
N ALA A 107 -10.21 -16.65 9.16
CA ALA A 107 -10.27 -18.11 9.03
C ALA A 107 -9.26 -18.79 9.97
N ILE A 108 -8.04 -18.28 10.06
CA ILE A 108 -7.02 -18.74 11.00
C ILE A 108 -7.49 -18.55 12.45
N GLN A 109 -8.11 -17.41 12.78
CA GLN A 109 -8.65 -17.17 14.11
C GLN A 109 -9.77 -18.15 14.48
N TYR A 110 -10.65 -18.46 13.53
CA TYR A 110 -11.72 -19.45 13.71
C TYR A 110 -11.16 -20.85 13.97
N CYS A 111 -10.19 -21.26 13.16
CA CYS A 111 -9.44 -22.50 13.34
C CYS A 111 -8.80 -22.60 14.73
N ASN A 112 -8.10 -21.53 15.17
CA ASN A 112 -7.46 -21.48 16.49
C ASN A 112 -8.48 -21.58 17.63
N PHE A 113 -9.68 -21.02 17.47
CA PHE A 113 -10.74 -21.11 18.48
C PHE A 113 -11.29 -22.52 18.63
N ASN A 114 -11.36 -23.28 17.52
CA ASN A 114 -11.88 -24.65 17.52
C ASN A 114 -10.82 -25.70 17.90
N GLU A 115 -9.55 -25.30 18.06
CA GLU A 115 -8.39 -26.17 18.35
C GLU A 115 -8.17 -27.32 17.34
N GLU A 116 -8.87 -27.30 16.21
CA GLU A 116 -8.77 -28.28 15.12
C GLU A 116 -8.91 -27.55 13.78
N ILE A 117 -8.09 -27.97 12.79
CA ILE A 117 -8.15 -27.46 11.43
C ILE A 117 -8.59 -28.59 10.51
N THR A 118 -9.75 -28.43 9.91
CA THR A 118 -10.29 -29.36 8.93
C THR A 118 -9.68 -29.12 7.55
N TRP A 119 -9.73 -30.15 6.69
CA TRP A 119 -9.27 -30.01 5.29
C TRP A 119 -10.03 -28.93 4.52
N ALA A 120 -11.32 -28.74 4.80
CA ALA A 120 -12.12 -27.69 4.18
C ALA A 120 -11.64 -26.28 4.55
N GLU A 121 -11.14 -26.10 5.79
CA GLU A 121 -10.55 -24.84 6.24
C GLU A 121 -9.19 -24.60 5.59
N HIS A 122 -8.32 -25.62 5.51
CA HIS A 122 -7.08 -25.51 4.74
C HIS A 122 -7.34 -25.13 3.28
N GLU A 123 -8.32 -25.75 2.63
CA GLU A 123 -8.71 -25.43 1.25
C GLU A 123 -9.24 -23.99 1.13
N GLY A 124 -10.09 -23.56 2.06
CA GLY A 124 -10.62 -22.21 2.10
C GLY A 124 -9.54 -21.14 2.26
N ILE A 125 -8.60 -21.37 3.18
CA ILE A 125 -7.46 -20.47 3.42
C ILE A 125 -6.55 -20.44 2.19
N ALA A 126 -6.19 -21.61 1.64
CA ALA A 126 -5.36 -21.74 0.45
C ALA A 126 -5.97 -20.99 -0.75
N LYS A 127 -7.28 -21.11 -0.97
CA LYS A 127 -7.99 -20.40 -2.04
C LYS A 127 -7.94 -18.88 -1.86
N ASN A 128 -8.11 -18.39 -0.64
CA ASN A 128 -8.01 -16.96 -0.37
C ASN A 128 -6.58 -16.46 -0.53
N TYR A 129 -5.59 -17.27 -0.14
CA TYR A 129 -4.18 -16.96 -0.35
C TYR A 129 -3.81 -16.91 -1.85
N TYR A 130 -4.27 -17.86 -2.67
CA TYR A 130 -4.06 -17.79 -4.12
C TYR A 130 -4.64 -16.51 -4.74
N LYS A 131 -5.86 -16.13 -4.35
CA LYS A 131 -6.47 -14.87 -4.78
C LYS A 131 -5.67 -13.66 -4.31
N LEU A 132 -5.10 -13.72 -3.10
CA LEU A 132 -4.26 -12.66 -2.57
C LEU A 132 -3.06 -12.42 -3.49
N ILE A 133 -2.34 -13.50 -3.84
CA ILE A 133 -1.20 -13.43 -4.76
C ILE A 133 -1.63 -12.93 -6.14
N GLU A 134 -2.72 -13.45 -6.69
CA GLU A 134 -3.26 -13.00 -7.97
C GLU A 134 -3.55 -11.48 -7.98
N LYS A 135 -4.15 -10.95 -6.91
CA LYS A 135 -4.42 -9.51 -6.79
C LYS A 135 -3.15 -8.69 -6.65
N VAL A 136 -2.18 -9.17 -5.89
CA VAL A 136 -0.86 -8.53 -5.77
C VAL A 136 -0.19 -8.44 -7.15
N GLU A 137 -0.17 -9.51 -7.92
CA GLU A 137 0.38 -9.54 -9.28
C GLU A 137 -0.37 -8.58 -10.21
N GLN A 138 -1.71 -8.58 -10.16
CA GLN A 138 -2.54 -7.66 -10.95
C GLN A 138 -2.19 -6.19 -10.66
N HIS A 139 -1.98 -5.81 -9.40
CA HIS A 139 -1.60 -4.44 -9.05
C HIS A 139 -0.20 -4.08 -9.55
N ILE A 140 0.77 -4.98 -9.45
CA ILE A 140 2.12 -4.77 -10.02
C ILE A 140 2.04 -4.60 -11.54
N GLU A 141 1.30 -5.46 -12.21
CA GLU A 141 1.18 -5.44 -13.67
C GLU A 141 0.44 -4.19 -14.17
N ASN A 142 -0.61 -3.77 -13.45
CA ASN A 142 -1.28 -2.50 -13.71
C ASN A 142 -0.33 -1.31 -13.56
N TYR A 143 0.58 -1.34 -12.59
CA TYR A 143 1.61 -0.30 -12.44
C TYR A 143 2.60 -0.30 -13.60
N ARG A 144 3.03 -1.48 -14.08
CA ARG A 144 3.93 -1.62 -15.24
C ARG A 144 3.30 -1.13 -16.55
N ASN A 145 2.02 -1.38 -16.76
CA ASN A 145 1.34 -0.98 -18.00
C ASN A 145 0.93 0.51 -18.04
N ARG A 146 0.94 1.19 -16.89
CA ARG A 146 0.62 2.62 -16.78
C ARG A 146 1.83 3.55 -16.83
N ASN A 147 3.05 3.01 -16.71
CA ASN A 147 4.32 3.74 -16.75
C ASN A 147 5.18 3.25 -17.93
#